data_AF-I9R0J6-F1
#
_entry.id   AF-I9R0J6-F1
#
_cell.length_a   1.000
_cell.length_b   1.000
_cell.length_c   1.000
_cell.angle_alpha   90.00
_cell.angle_beta   90.00
_cell.angle_gamma   90.00
#
_symmetry.space_group_name_H-M   'P 1'
#
loop_
_entity.id
_entity.type
_entity.pdbx_description
1 polymer ?
#
loop_
_entity_poly.entity_id
_entity_poly.type
_entity_poly.pdbx_seq_one_letter_code
_entity_poly.pdbx_strand_id
1 'polypeptide(L)'
;MKDLRENFASLYADLCTDLKDKIHHNALSNEELDRMIAFREREFEKSLEGLTPSFRDKTNALSSDDLDRMASSKEQEFEKSLEDLIPSVLGVPSYNESLTLAKKNCVKNCKKALQDFAEKIKEAPNDSNAVNEAFDNLETELERATESLSQKIDPILERNENYTQKALEYREFLESRKEGFIVDEKNPYPEEVSFNEWRLAEFDSVFSAIVPLEDLNKTACAHHALKALQTALKDNDLGFDATELEQIAKGFIPRSYLWHFDANVLGNVALVREELLLGVKHTKGYSLWTEFLQKQN
;
A
#
# COMPACT_ATOMS: atom_id res chain seq x y z
N MET A 1 -20.42 31.28 13.36
CA MET A 1 -20.84 29.94 13.82
C MET A 1 -21.57 29.13 12.75
N LYS A 2 -22.67 29.65 12.16
CA LYS A 2 -23.31 28.98 11.01
C LYS A 2 -22.40 29.02 9.77
N ASP A 3 -21.79 30.16 9.50
CA ASP A 3 -20.82 30.32 8.39
C ASP A 3 -19.56 29.47 8.59
N LEU A 4 -19.11 29.31 9.84
CA LEU A 4 -17.97 28.45 10.22
C LEU A 4 -18.21 26.96 9.88
N ARG A 5 -19.47 26.53 10.02
CA ARG A 5 -19.94 25.16 9.78
C ARG A 5 -20.11 24.88 8.29
N GLU A 6 -20.62 25.86 7.53
CA GLU A 6 -20.73 25.78 6.08
C GLU A 6 -19.34 25.80 5.42
N ASN A 7 -18.40 26.61 5.93
CA ASN A 7 -17.02 26.66 5.43
C ASN A 7 -16.25 25.36 5.68
N PHE A 8 -16.33 24.77 6.88
CA PHE A 8 -15.69 23.48 7.16
C PHE A 8 -16.23 22.35 6.29
N ALA A 9 -17.54 22.36 6.02
CA ALA A 9 -18.18 21.35 5.21
C ALA A 9 -17.77 21.47 3.73
N SER A 10 -17.70 22.71 3.21
CA SER A 10 -17.21 22.99 1.86
C SER A 10 -15.75 22.57 1.72
N LEU A 11 -14.87 23.01 2.61
CA LEU A 11 -13.43 22.70 2.59
C LEU A 11 -13.15 21.21 2.46
N TYR A 12 -13.88 20.41 3.23
CA TYR A 12 -13.68 18.97 3.27
C TYR A 12 -14.27 18.30 2.04
N ALA A 13 -15.42 18.77 1.54
CA ALA A 13 -16.02 18.27 0.30
C ALA A 13 -15.14 18.61 -0.91
N ASP A 14 -14.57 19.81 -0.94
CA ASP A 14 -13.65 20.30 -1.97
C ASP A 14 -12.33 19.51 -1.92
N LEU A 15 -11.77 19.29 -0.72
CA LEU A 15 -10.56 18.47 -0.53
C LEU A 15 -10.78 17.00 -0.91
N CYS A 16 -11.94 16.42 -0.55
CA CYS A 16 -12.28 15.05 -0.97
C CYS A 16 -12.51 14.96 -2.47
N THR A 17 -13.06 16.01 -3.10
CA THR A 17 -13.30 16.11 -4.54
C THR A 17 -11.99 16.30 -5.32
N ASP A 18 -11.05 17.09 -4.80
CA ASP A 18 -9.72 17.28 -5.39
C ASP A 18 -8.84 16.03 -5.23
N LEU A 19 -8.89 15.39 -4.05
CA LEU A 19 -8.26 14.07 -3.84
C LEU A 19 -8.88 13.02 -4.79
N LYS A 20 -10.19 13.10 -5.01
CA LYS A 20 -10.95 12.28 -5.97
C LYS A 20 -10.47 12.51 -7.40
N ASP A 21 -10.38 13.75 -7.89
CA ASP A 21 -9.90 14.09 -9.25
C ASP A 21 -8.43 13.71 -9.48
N LYS A 22 -7.59 13.76 -8.45
CA LYS A 22 -6.18 13.36 -8.53
C LYS A 22 -5.99 11.84 -8.51
N ILE A 23 -6.79 11.12 -7.72
CA ILE A 23 -6.83 9.64 -7.70
C ILE A 23 -7.51 9.08 -8.96
N HIS A 24 -8.43 9.84 -9.59
CA HIS A 24 -9.24 9.44 -10.74
C HIS A 24 -8.44 9.00 -11.97
N HIS A 25 -7.13 9.19 -12.02
CA HIS A 25 -6.36 8.82 -13.19
C HIS A 25 -6.01 7.33 -13.34
N ASN A 26 -6.05 6.46 -12.31
CA ASN A 26 -5.37 5.15 -12.48
C ASN A 26 -5.79 3.90 -11.65
N ALA A 27 -6.96 3.74 -10.99
CA ALA A 27 -7.12 2.48 -10.21
C ALA A 27 -8.49 1.87 -9.84
N LEU A 28 -9.65 2.53 -9.98
CA LEU A 28 -10.94 1.95 -9.51
C LEU A 28 -12.05 2.05 -10.56
N SER A 29 -12.96 1.07 -10.59
CA SER A 29 -14.15 1.15 -11.46
C SER A 29 -15.01 2.33 -10.99
N ASN A 30 -15.31 3.26 -11.90
CA ASN A 30 -16.00 4.53 -11.58
C ASN A 30 -17.32 4.31 -10.81
N GLU A 31 -18.06 3.24 -11.07
CA GLU A 31 -19.40 3.02 -10.48
C GLU A 31 -19.40 2.58 -9.01
N GLU A 32 -18.42 1.80 -8.55
CA GLU A 32 -18.35 1.36 -7.16
C GLU A 32 -17.81 2.48 -6.25
N LEU A 33 -16.86 3.24 -6.78
CA LEU A 33 -16.32 4.42 -6.13
C LEU A 33 -17.37 5.54 -6.03
N ASP A 34 -18.11 5.84 -7.10
CA ASP A 34 -19.21 6.82 -7.09
C ASP A 34 -20.33 6.47 -6.09
N ARG A 35 -20.65 5.17 -5.93
CA ARG A 35 -21.63 4.71 -4.94
C ARG A 35 -21.12 4.85 -3.50
N MET A 36 -19.84 4.59 -3.25
CA MET A 36 -19.22 4.82 -1.94
C MET A 36 -19.15 6.31 -1.62
N ILE A 37 -18.90 7.16 -2.61
CA ILE A 37 -18.85 8.63 -2.48
C ILE A 37 -20.24 9.19 -2.11
N ALA A 38 -21.28 8.85 -2.88
CA ALA A 38 -22.64 9.32 -2.61
C ALA A 38 -23.18 8.82 -1.25
N PHE A 39 -22.72 7.65 -0.80
CA PHE A 39 -23.02 7.13 0.54
C PHE A 39 -22.31 7.93 1.64
N ARG A 40 -21.07 8.39 1.39
CA ARG A 40 -20.21 9.10 2.36
C ARG A 40 -20.51 10.59 2.46
N GLU A 41 -20.78 11.30 1.37
CA GLU A 41 -21.30 12.68 1.40
C GLU A 41 -22.53 12.77 2.31
N ARG A 42 -23.39 11.75 2.22
CA ARG A 42 -24.60 11.61 3.04
C ARG A 42 -24.34 11.27 4.50
N GLU A 43 -23.29 10.50 4.82
CA GLU A 43 -22.87 10.24 6.21
C GLU A 43 -22.17 11.46 6.84
N PHE A 44 -21.47 12.26 6.02
CA PHE A 44 -20.84 13.50 6.42
C PHE A 44 -21.88 14.60 6.71
N GLU A 45 -22.89 14.75 5.84
CA GLU A 45 -24.06 15.61 6.11
C GLU A 45 -24.76 15.23 7.43
N LYS A 46 -24.95 13.93 7.70
CA LYS A 46 -25.52 13.46 8.97
C LYS A 46 -24.63 13.76 10.19
N SER A 47 -23.31 13.70 10.04
CA SER A 47 -22.38 14.02 11.13
C SER A 47 -22.35 15.52 11.44
N LEU A 48 -22.48 16.36 10.40
CA LEU A 48 -22.75 17.79 10.53
C LEU A 48 -24.07 18.04 11.26
N GLU A 49 -25.11 17.26 10.97
CA GLU A 49 -26.40 17.30 11.68
C GLU A 49 -26.30 16.86 13.16
N GLY A 50 -25.40 15.92 13.48
CA GLY A 50 -25.16 15.46 14.85
C GLY A 50 -24.51 16.49 15.78
N LEU A 51 -23.75 17.43 15.22
CA LEU A 51 -23.13 18.54 15.98
C LEU A 51 -24.09 19.71 16.22
N THR A 52 -25.19 19.79 15.46
CA THR A 52 -26.21 20.87 15.54
C THR A 52 -26.80 21.14 16.93
N PRO A 53 -26.97 20.16 17.84
CA PRO A 53 -27.48 20.44 19.19
C PRO A 53 -26.51 21.29 20.03
N SER A 54 -25.19 21.10 19.87
CA SER A 54 -24.16 21.83 20.63
C SER A 54 -24.04 23.30 20.22
N PHE A 55 -24.49 23.64 19.01
CA PHE A 55 -24.42 24.99 18.44
C PHE A 55 -25.70 25.82 18.65
N ARG A 56 -26.77 25.22 19.18
CA ARG A 56 -28.08 25.88 19.28
C ARG A 56 -28.19 26.80 20.51
N ASP A 57 -27.35 26.62 21.53
CA ASP A 57 -27.27 27.51 22.69
C ASP A 57 -26.34 28.70 22.41
N LYS A 58 -26.97 29.82 22.05
CA LYS A 58 -26.39 31.07 21.51
C LYS A 58 -25.40 31.84 22.41
N THR A 59 -24.81 31.27 23.45
CA THR A 59 -24.01 32.06 24.41
C THR A 59 -22.64 31.54 24.78
N ASN A 60 -22.20 30.36 24.33
CA ASN A 60 -20.88 29.86 24.70
C ASN A 60 -19.97 29.77 23.47
N ALA A 61 -18.87 30.52 23.52
CA ALA A 61 -17.72 30.29 22.66
C ALA A 61 -17.36 28.79 22.67
N LEU A 62 -16.95 28.22 21.53
CA LEU A 62 -16.40 26.86 21.49
C LEU A 62 -15.33 26.75 22.58
N SER A 63 -15.56 25.87 23.56
CA SER A 63 -14.55 25.66 24.59
C SER A 63 -13.31 25.03 23.94
N SER A 64 -12.14 25.22 24.57
CA SER A 64 -10.91 24.53 24.12
C SER A 64 -11.14 23.03 23.95
N ASP A 65 -11.91 22.43 24.86
CA ASP A 65 -12.22 21.00 24.86
C ASP A 65 -13.09 20.58 23.67
N ASP A 66 -14.00 21.45 23.19
CA ASP A 66 -14.84 21.18 22.02
C ASP A 66 -14.02 21.20 20.72
N LEU A 67 -13.04 22.11 20.62
CA LEU A 67 -12.12 22.18 19.47
C LEU A 67 -11.20 20.97 19.41
N ASP A 68 -10.64 20.57 20.54
CA ASP A 68 -9.73 19.41 20.62
C ASP A 68 -10.48 18.10 20.30
N ARG A 69 -11.73 17.97 20.77
CA ARG A 69 -12.60 16.84 20.43
C ARG A 69 -12.98 16.83 18.94
N MET A 70 -13.24 17.99 18.34
CA MET A 70 -13.55 18.10 16.92
C MET A 70 -12.35 17.72 16.05
N ALA A 71 -11.16 18.25 16.36
CA ALA A 71 -9.92 17.91 15.66
C ALA A 71 -9.64 16.40 15.72
N SER A 72 -9.77 15.80 16.90
CA SER A 72 -9.57 14.35 17.09
C SER A 72 -10.58 13.52 16.30
N SER A 73 -11.86 13.93 16.27
CA SER A 73 -12.89 13.24 15.49
C SER A 73 -12.62 13.31 13.99
N LYS A 74 -12.09 14.43 13.50
CA LYS A 74 -11.79 14.64 12.07
C LYS A 74 -10.52 13.93 11.63
N GLU A 75 -9.51 13.85 12.50
CA GLU A 75 -8.33 13.01 12.28
C GLU A 75 -8.73 11.55 12.03
N GLN A 76 -9.59 10.99 12.89
CA GLN A 76 -10.06 9.60 12.76
C GLN A 76 -10.88 9.35 11.48
N GLU A 77 -11.72 10.32 11.10
CA GLU A 77 -12.52 10.22 9.87
C GLU A 77 -11.66 10.27 8.60
N PHE A 78 -10.61 11.10 8.61
CA PHE A 78 -9.65 11.18 7.52
C PHE A 78 -8.80 9.91 7.39
N GLU A 79 -8.29 9.38 8.49
CA GLU A 79 -7.55 8.11 8.51
C GLU A 79 -8.40 6.97 7.95
N LYS A 80 -9.66 6.87 8.38
CA LYS A 80 -10.61 5.89 7.85
C LYS A 80 -10.86 6.08 6.34
N SER A 81 -10.97 7.32 5.88
CA SER A 81 -11.16 7.62 4.45
C SER A 81 -9.96 7.16 3.62
N LEU A 82 -8.72 7.31 4.13
CA LEU A 82 -7.51 6.81 3.47
C LEU A 82 -7.41 5.28 3.47
N GLU A 83 -7.91 4.61 4.50
CA GLU A 83 -8.00 3.15 4.53
C GLU A 83 -9.01 2.63 3.49
N ASP A 84 -10.13 3.31 3.32
CA ASP A 84 -11.19 2.93 2.38
C ASP A 84 -10.83 3.24 0.92
N LEU A 85 -10.16 4.38 0.66
CA LEU A 85 -9.85 4.85 -0.70
C LEU A 85 -8.66 4.14 -1.34
N ILE A 86 -7.68 3.76 -0.51
CA ILE A 86 -6.40 3.27 -1.02
C ILE A 86 -6.26 1.80 -0.65
N PRO A 87 -5.93 0.90 -1.60
CA PRO A 87 -5.76 -0.52 -1.34
C PRO A 87 -4.93 -0.80 -0.10
N SER A 88 -5.40 -1.74 0.72
CA SER A 88 -4.68 -2.18 1.92
C SER A 88 -3.49 -3.09 1.58
N VAL A 89 -3.58 -3.80 0.46
CA VAL A 89 -2.56 -4.73 -0.02
C VAL A 89 -2.45 -4.64 -1.54
N LEU A 90 -1.24 -4.42 -2.02
CA LEU A 90 -0.78 -4.51 -3.40
C LEU A 90 -0.07 -5.85 -3.64
N GLY A 91 0.04 -6.25 -4.90
CA GLY A 91 0.61 -7.54 -5.30
C GLY A 91 2.11 -7.66 -5.04
N VAL A 92 2.80 -6.54 -4.85
CA VAL A 92 4.25 -6.48 -4.56
C VAL A 92 4.46 -5.94 -3.14
N PRO A 93 5.05 -6.72 -2.22
CA PRO A 93 5.22 -6.32 -0.82
C PRO A 93 5.92 -4.98 -0.59
N SER A 94 6.95 -4.64 -1.37
CA SER A 94 7.68 -3.36 -1.20
C SER A 94 6.82 -2.13 -1.57
N TYR A 95 5.82 -2.29 -2.45
CA TYR A 95 4.87 -1.24 -2.75
C TYR A 95 3.95 -0.97 -1.54
N ASN A 96 3.60 -2.01 -0.77
CA ASN A 96 2.82 -1.86 0.46
C ASN A 96 3.54 -1.04 1.52
N GLU A 97 4.84 -1.26 1.70
CA GLU A 97 5.64 -0.48 2.65
C GLU A 97 5.67 1.01 2.27
N SER A 98 5.87 1.30 0.99
CA SER A 98 5.88 2.67 0.46
C SER A 98 4.52 3.35 0.58
N LEU A 99 3.45 2.63 0.25
CA LEU A 99 2.07 3.09 0.36
C LEU A 99 1.69 3.40 1.82
N THR A 100 2.02 2.49 2.73
CA THR A 100 1.78 2.65 4.18
C THR A 100 2.53 3.86 4.73
N LEU A 101 3.79 4.04 4.31
CA LEU A 101 4.59 5.19 4.72
C LEU A 101 4.02 6.51 4.17
N ALA A 102 3.54 6.54 2.93
CA ALA A 102 2.90 7.70 2.34
C ALA A 102 1.61 8.08 3.11
N LYS A 103 0.74 7.10 3.39
CA LYS A 103 -0.48 7.28 4.21
C LYS A 103 -0.13 7.87 5.58
N LYS A 104 0.81 7.25 6.31
CA LYS A 104 1.23 7.68 7.64
C LYS A 104 1.73 9.13 7.66
N ASN A 105 2.49 9.52 6.65
CA ASN A 105 2.98 10.90 6.54
C ASN A 105 1.85 11.89 6.25
N CYS A 106 0.88 11.53 5.40
CA CYS A 106 -0.30 12.36 5.13
C CYS A 106 -1.14 12.55 6.40
N VAL A 107 -1.49 11.46 7.10
CA VAL A 107 -2.22 11.50 8.39
C VAL A 107 -1.51 12.40 9.40
N LYS A 108 -0.18 12.27 9.52
CA LYS A 108 0.63 13.13 10.41
C LYS A 108 0.54 14.60 10.04
N ASN A 109 0.57 14.95 8.75
CA ASN A 109 0.49 16.33 8.29
C ASN A 109 -0.91 16.90 8.52
N CYS A 110 -1.97 16.14 8.21
CA CYS A 110 -3.35 16.56 8.47
C CYS A 110 -3.62 16.76 9.96
N LYS A 111 -3.12 15.86 10.81
CA LYS A 111 -3.17 16.01 12.27
C LYS A 111 -2.54 17.33 12.72
N LYS A 112 -1.35 17.64 12.20
CA LYS A 112 -0.67 18.90 12.52
C LYS A 112 -1.49 20.11 12.06
N ALA A 113 -2.02 20.09 10.84
CA ALA A 113 -2.83 21.19 10.31
C ALA A 113 -4.08 21.46 11.18
N LEU A 114 -4.76 20.39 11.63
CA LEU A 114 -5.90 20.49 12.54
C LEU A 114 -5.51 21.04 13.93
N GLN A 115 -4.33 20.68 14.45
CA GLN A 115 -3.80 21.22 15.70
C GLN A 115 -3.47 22.71 15.58
N ASP A 116 -2.75 23.09 14.52
CA ASP A 116 -2.39 24.48 14.25
C ASP A 116 -3.66 25.36 14.06
N PHE A 117 -4.69 24.80 13.42
CA PHE A 117 -6.01 25.44 13.33
C PHE A 117 -6.66 25.64 14.71
N ALA A 118 -6.71 24.59 15.53
CA ALA A 118 -7.31 24.66 16.85
C ALA A 118 -6.61 25.69 17.75
N GLU A 119 -5.27 25.78 17.68
CA GLU A 119 -4.49 26.78 18.41
C GLU A 119 -4.82 28.22 17.94
N LYS A 120 -4.85 28.47 16.63
CA LYS A 120 -5.22 29.79 16.08
C LYS A 120 -6.62 30.24 16.50
N ILE A 121 -7.59 29.34 16.52
CA ILE A 121 -8.95 29.65 16.98
C ILE A 121 -8.97 29.95 18.49
N LYS A 122 -8.15 29.28 19.30
CA LYS A 122 -8.03 29.54 20.74
C LYS A 122 -7.43 30.91 21.05
N GLU A 123 -6.48 31.38 20.23
CA GLU A 123 -5.83 32.69 20.41
C GLU A 123 -6.78 33.87 20.14
N ALA A 124 -7.67 33.74 19.14
CA ALA A 124 -8.54 34.83 18.72
C ALA A 124 -9.99 34.38 18.40
N PRO A 125 -10.72 33.79 19.37
CA PRO A 125 -11.99 33.10 19.12
C PRO A 125 -13.15 34.00 18.65
N ASN A 126 -13.04 35.32 18.87
CA ASN A 126 -14.07 36.30 18.52
C ASN A 126 -13.62 37.26 17.39
N ASP A 127 -12.42 37.08 16.84
CA ASP A 127 -11.94 37.86 15.71
C ASP A 127 -12.29 37.14 14.41
N SER A 128 -13.31 37.64 13.71
CA SER A 128 -13.77 37.02 12.47
C SER A 128 -12.69 36.97 11.38
N ASN A 129 -11.74 37.92 11.36
CA ASN A 129 -10.68 37.92 10.36
C ASN A 129 -9.64 36.85 10.71
N ALA A 130 -9.23 36.76 11.97
CA ALA A 130 -8.27 35.74 12.42
C ALA A 130 -8.85 34.33 12.26
N VAL A 131 -10.15 34.18 12.51
CA VAL A 131 -10.87 32.92 12.27
C VAL A 131 -10.85 32.55 10.79
N ASN A 132 -11.20 33.45 9.87
CA ASN A 132 -11.16 33.18 8.44
C ASN A 132 -9.73 32.85 7.96
N GLU A 133 -8.73 33.57 8.46
CA GLU A 133 -7.33 33.27 8.16
C GLU A 133 -6.92 31.87 8.66
N ALA A 134 -7.43 31.42 9.81
CA ALA A 134 -7.20 30.07 10.29
C ALA A 134 -7.80 29.02 9.34
N PHE A 135 -8.98 29.29 8.76
CA PHE A 135 -9.60 28.43 7.73
C PHE A 135 -8.78 28.36 6.45
N ASP A 136 -8.41 29.49 5.87
CA ASP A 136 -7.64 29.56 4.61
C ASP A 136 -6.30 28.82 4.77
N ASN A 137 -5.67 28.95 5.95
CA ASN A 137 -4.45 28.22 6.27
C ASN A 137 -4.68 26.72 6.42
N LEU A 138 -5.77 26.31 7.08
CA LEU A 138 -6.11 24.89 7.23
C LEU A 138 -6.34 24.25 5.86
N GLU A 139 -7.09 24.92 4.97
CA GLU A 139 -7.32 24.49 3.59
C GLU A 139 -6.00 24.25 2.87
N THR A 140 -5.15 25.29 2.85
CA THR A 140 -3.85 25.26 2.18
C THR A 140 -2.98 24.11 2.70
N GLU A 141 -2.95 23.85 4.00
CA GLU A 141 -2.15 22.78 4.58
C GLU A 141 -2.73 21.38 4.28
N LEU A 142 -4.05 21.23 4.27
CA LEU A 142 -4.70 19.98 3.89
C LEU A 142 -4.53 19.67 2.39
N GLU A 143 -4.62 20.68 1.52
CA GLU A 143 -4.30 20.57 0.10
C GLU A 143 -2.85 20.13 -0.10
N ARG A 144 -1.89 20.75 0.60
CA ARG A 144 -0.47 20.36 0.57
C ARG A 144 -0.25 18.92 1.03
N ALA A 145 -0.94 18.48 2.08
CA ALA A 145 -0.84 17.12 2.59
C ALA A 145 -1.39 16.09 1.60
N THR A 146 -2.50 16.42 0.94
CA THR A 146 -3.17 15.64 -0.10
C THR A 146 -2.34 15.55 -1.38
N GLU A 147 -1.83 16.69 -1.87
CA GLU A 147 -0.95 16.76 -3.03
C GLU A 147 0.34 15.96 -2.80
N SER A 148 0.95 16.08 -1.60
CA SER A 148 2.13 15.29 -1.23
C SER A 148 1.84 13.79 -1.16
N LEU A 149 0.62 13.40 -0.79
CA LEU A 149 0.19 12.00 -0.83
C LEU A 149 0.08 11.50 -2.26
N SER A 150 -0.67 12.21 -3.12
CA SER A 150 -0.86 11.87 -4.54
C SER A 150 0.48 11.62 -5.24
N GLN A 151 1.39 12.60 -5.16
CA GLN A 151 2.72 12.52 -5.75
C GLN A 151 3.54 11.30 -5.32
N LYS A 152 3.24 10.73 -4.14
CA LYS A 152 3.91 9.52 -3.64
C LYS A 152 3.18 8.24 -4.02
N ILE A 153 1.85 8.23 -4.06
CA ILE A 153 1.05 7.02 -4.32
C ILE A 153 0.86 6.74 -5.80
N ASP A 154 0.72 7.77 -6.63
CA ASP A 154 0.48 7.65 -8.07
C ASP A 154 1.52 6.75 -8.77
N PRO A 155 2.84 6.97 -8.60
CA PRO A 155 3.84 6.09 -9.21
C PRO A 155 3.85 4.67 -8.63
N ILE A 156 3.38 4.47 -7.39
CA ILE A 156 3.30 3.14 -6.77
C ILE A 156 2.14 2.35 -7.38
N LEU A 157 0.98 3.00 -7.55
CA LEU A 157 -0.20 2.40 -8.13
C LEU A 157 0.02 2.06 -9.61
N GLU A 158 0.62 2.98 -10.37
CA GLU A 158 0.99 2.75 -11.77
C GLU A 158 1.91 1.53 -11.93
N ARG A 159 2.94 1.40 -11.06
CA ARG A 159 3.84 0.25 -11.08
C ARG A 159 3.13 -1.06 -10.70
N ASN A 160 2.20 -1.02 -9.75
CA ASN A 160 1.44 -2.19 -9.36
C ASN A 160 0.48 -2.66 -10.48
N GLU A 161 -0.16 -1.72 -11.17
CA GLU A 161 -0.99 -2.01 -12.33
C GLU A 161 -0.15 -2.59 -13.47
N ASN A 162 0.98 -1.96 -13.80
CA ASN A 162 1.92 -2.48 -14.78
C ASN A 162 2.41 -3.90 -14.42
N TYR A 163 2.73 -4.16 -13.14
CA TYR A 163 3.06 -5.51 -12.69
C TYR A 163 1.91 -6.49 -12.92
N THR A 164 0.68 -6.12 -12.55
CA THR A 164 -0.50 -6.96 -12.70
C THR A 164 -0.72 -7.34 -14.16
N GLN A 165 -0.61 -6.37 -15.06
CA GLN A 165 -0.70 -6.58 -16.50
C GLN A 165 0.42 -7.48 -17.03
N LYS A 166 1.68 -7.20 -16.65
CA LYS A 166 2.84 -8.00 -17.06
C LYS A 166 2.77 -9.43 -16.53
N ALA A 167 2.21 -9.65 -15.34
CA ALA A 167 2.02 -10.99 -14.79
C ALA A 167 1.00 -11.82 -15.59
N LEU A 168 -0.02 -11.19 -16.17
CA LEU A 168 -0.96 -11.85 -17.09
C LEU A 168 -0.28 -12.20 -18.42
N GLU A 169 0.41 -11.25 -19.04
CA GLU A 169 1.19 -11.46 -20.26
C GLU A 169 2.27 -12.54 -20.09
N TYR A 170 2.86 -12.62 -18.91
CA TYR A 170 3.86 -13.63 -18.59
C TYR A 170 3.28 -15.05 -18.64
N ARG A 171 2.01 -15.25 -18.25
CA ARG A 171 1.35 -16.57 -18.36
C ARG A 171 1.22 -17.02 -19.82
N GLU A 172 0.87 -16.10 -20.72
CA GLU A 172 0.81 -16.39 -22.16
C GLU A 172 2.21 -16.71 -22.71
N PHE A 173 3.22 -15.96 -22.25
CA PHE A 173 4.61 -16.24 -22.59
C PHE A 173 5.05 -17.65 -22.14
N LEU A 174 4.72 -18.04 -20.91
CA LEU A 174 5.01 -19.39 -20.39
C LEU A 174 4.31 -20.46 -21.23
N GLU A 175 3.01 -20.29 -21.48
CA GLU A 175 2.22 -21.23 -22.28
C GLU A 175 2.81 -21.43 -23.68
N SER A 176 3.24 -20.35 -24.34
CA SER A 176 3.83 -20.42 -25.68
C SER A 176 5.19 -21.16 -25.76
N ARG A 177 5.85 -21.36 -24.61
CA ARG A 177 7.23 -21.89 -24.53
C ARG A 177 7.38 -23.16 -23.71
N LYS A 178 6.31 -23.62 -23.06
CA LYS A 178 6.33 -24.74 -22.12
C LYS A 178 7.01 -26.00 -22.67
N GLU A 179 6.91 -26.25 -23.97
CA GLU A 179 7.55 -27.41 -24.60
C GLU A 179 9.08 -27.41 -24.54
N GLY A 180 9.69 -26.23 -24.41
CA GLY A 180 11.13 -26.07 -24.25
C GLY A 180 11.62 -26.13 -22.80
N PHE A 181 10.73 -26.26 -21.81
CA PHE A 181 11.11 -26.27 -20.41
C PHE A 181 11.63 -27.63 -19.96
N ILE A 182 12.56 -27.59 -19.00
CA ILE A 182 13.25 -28.76 -18.46
C ILE A 182 12.33 -29.46 -17.46
N VAL A 183 12.01 -30.73 -17.73
CA VAL A 183 11.37 -31.65 -16.78
C VAL A 183 12.40 -32.69 -16.39
N ASP A 184 12.59 -32.91 -15.09
CA ASP A 184 13.50 -33.95 -14.60
C ASP A 184 12.80 -35.30 -14.51
N GLU A 185 12.95 -36.13 -15.54
CA GLU A 185 12.42 -37.50 -15.55
C GLU A 185 13.04 -38.38 -14.46
N LYS A 186 14.19 -37.98 -13.89
CA LYS A 186 14.89 -38.68 -12.80
C LYS A 186 14.82 -37.90 -11.50
N ASN A 187 13.78 -37.09 -11.31
CA ASN A 187 13.56 -36.33 -10.09
C ASN A 187 13.68 -37.25 -8.85
N PRO A 188 14.68 -37.05 -7.97
CA PRO A 188 14.86 -37.86 -6.77
C PRO A 188 13.83 -37.53 -5.68
N TYR A 189 13.08 -36.43 -5.81
CA TYR A 189 12.11 -35.91 -4.84
C TYR A 189 10.73 -35.68 -5.50
N PRO A 190 10.06 -36.72 -6.02
CA PRO A 190 8.79 -36.58 -6.73
C PRO A 190 7.61 -36.25 -5.80
N GLU A 191 7.73 -36.46 -4.49
CA GLU A 191 6.70 -36.12 -3.51
C GLU A 191 6.80 -34.66 -3.05
N GLU A 192 7.99 -34.05 -3.13
CA GLU A 192 8.27 -32.70 -2.66
C GLU A 192 8.42 -31.66 -3.80
N VAL A 193 8.74 -32.11 -5.03
CA VAL A 193 8.89 -31.24 -6.20
C VAL A 193 8.10 -31.81 -7.37
N SER A 194 6.93 -31.22 -7.65
CA SER A 194 6.12 -31.54 -8.83
C SER A 194 6.53 -30.70 -10.04
N PHE A 195 6.12 -31.11 -11.23
CA PHE A 195 6.13 -30.26 -12.42
C PHE A 195 4.69 -30.02 -12.87
N ASN A 196 4.33 -28.76 -13.10
CA ASN A 196 2.96 -28.39 -13.47
C ASN A 196 2.68 -28.49 -14.98
N GLU A 197 1.50 -28.02 -15.39
CA GLU A 197 1.04 -28.06 -16.78
C GLU A 197 1.93 -27.25 -17.75
N TRP A 198 2.67 -26.27 -17.24
CA TRP A 198 3.69 -25.56 -17.99
C TRP A 198 5.04 -26.24 -18.00
N ARG A 199 5.18 -27.42 -17.36
CA ARG A 199 6.46 -28.13 -17.25
C ARG A 199 7.50 -27.36 -16.42
N LEU A 200 7.02 -26.53 -15.48
CA LEU A 200 7.85 -25.82 -14.50
C LEU A 200 7.79 -26.53 -13.15
N ALA A 201 8.92 -26.55 -12.45
CA ALA A 201 9.03 -27.18 -11.13
C ALA A 201 8.30 -26.33 -10.07
N GLU A 202 7.59 -26.99 -9.17
CA GLU A 202 6.92 -26.40 -8.01
C GLU A 202 7.63 -26.88 -6.76
N PHE A 203 8.31 -25.96 -6.07
CA PHE A 203 9.03 -26.26 -4.84
C PHE A 203 8.18 -25.87 -3.64
N ASP A 204 8.14 -26.74 -2.62
CA ASP A 204 7.67 -26.35 -1.30
C ASP A 204 8.61 -25.28 -0.72
N SER A 205 8.10 -24.05 -0.59
CA SER A 205 8.84 -22.89 -0.10
C SER A 205 8.35 -22.48 1.28
N VAL A 206 9.27 -22.23 2.21
CA VAL A 206 8.92 -21.75 3.56
C VAL A 206 8.56 -20.27 3.59
N PHE A 207 8.94 -19.54 2.54
CA PHE A 207 8.62 -18.13 2.37
C PHE A 207 8.77 -17.76 0.89
N SER A 208 7.97 -16.81 0.40
CA SER A 208 8.20 -16.20 -0.91
C SER A 208 7.78 -14.74 -0.91
N ALA A 209 8.36 -13.97 -1.83
CA ALA A 209 7.99 -12.59 -2.06
C ALA A 209 8.14 -12.22 -3.54
N ILE A 210 7.19 -11.43 -4.04
CA ILE A 210 7.30 -10.78 -5.34
C ILE A 210 8.25 -9.60 -5.21
N VAL A 211 9.24 -9.50 -6.10
CA VAL A 211 10.16 -8.36 -6.16
C VAL A 211 9.70 -7.36 -7.24
N PRO A 212 9.95 -6.05 -7.07
CA PRO A 212 9.62 -5.04 -8.08
C PRO A 212 10.28 -5.32 -9.43
N LEU A 213 9.55 -5.04 -10.52
CA LEU A 213 10.03 -5.33 -11.88
C LEU A 213 11.21 -4.42 -12.26
N GLU A 214 11.22 -3.19 -11.76
CA GLU A 214 12.30 -2.21 -11.93
C GLU A 214 13.62 -2.64 -11.26
N ASP A 215 13.56 -3.58 -10.30
CA ASP A 215 14.70 -4.05 -9.51
C ASP A 215 15.06 -5.52 -9.81
N LEU A 216 14.72 -6.03 -10.99
CA LEU A 216 14.96 -7.41 -11.42
C LEU A 216 16.43 -7.74 -11.77
N ASN A 217 17.36 -7.35 -10.91
CA ASN A 217 18.71 -7.93 -10.90
C ASN A 217 18.86 -8.89 -9.71
N LYS A 218 19.62 -9.98 -9.87
CA LYS A 218 19.70 -11.05 -8.87
C LYS A 218 20.01 -10.57 -7.44
N THR A 219 20.91 -9.59 -7.29
CA THR A 219 21.31 -9.06 -5.99
C THR A 219 20.17 -8.28 -5.34
N ALA A 220 19.49 -7.42 -6.10
CA ALA A 220 18.35 -6.66 -5.62
C ALA A 220 17.15 -7.58 -5.31
N CYS A 221 16.89 -8.58 -6.16
CA CYS A 221 15.87 -9.61 -5.88
C CYS A 221 16.09 -10.27 -4.52
N ALA A 222 17.32 -10.74 -4.26
CA ALA A 222 17.66 -11.39 -2.99
C ALA A 222 17.56 -10.43 -1.80
N HIS A 223 17.94 -9.16 -1.99
CA HIS A 223 17.79 -8.13 -0.96
C HIS A 223 16.32 -7.87 -0.61
N HIS A 224 15.47 -7.67 -1.61
CA HIS A 224 14.03 -7.45 -1.43
C HIS A 224 13.35 -8.65 -0.77
N ALA A 225 13.66 -9.87 -1.22
CA ALA A 225 13.11 -11.09 -0.63
C ALA A 225 13.52 -11.27 0.85
N LEU A 226 14.79 -10.98 1.16
CA LEU A 226 15.28 -11.01 2.54
C LEU A 226 14.62 -9.94 3.42
N LYS A 227 14.39 -8.73 2.88
CA LYS A 227 13.67 -7.67 3.60
C LYS A 227 12.23 -8.07 3.88
N ALA A 228 11.55 -8.62 2.89
CA ALA A 228 10.19 -9.13 3.05
C ALA A 228 10.13 -10.25 4.11
N LEU A 229 11.10 -11.17 4.10
CA LEU A 229 11.22 -12.23 5.12
C LEU A 229 11.42 -11.66 6.52
N GLN A 230 12.35 -10.71 6.67
CA GLN A 230 12.60 -10.02 7.94
C GLN A 230 11.35 -9.29 8.47
N THR A 231 10.56 -8.70 7.58
CA THR A 231 9.30 -8.05 7.94
C THR A 231 8.26 -9.09 8.36
N ALA A 232 8.09 -10.18 7.62
CA ALA A 232 7.13 -11.24 7.93
C ALA A 232 7.39 -11.91 9.29
N LEU A 233 8.66 -12.09 9.66
CA LEU A 233 9.07 -12.69 10.94
C LEU A 233 8.80 -11.84 12.18
N LYS A 234 8.38 -10.57 12.03
CA LYS A 234 7.97 -9.74 13.17
C LYS A 234 6.67 -10.24 13.79
N ASP A 235 5.77 -10.73 12.95
CA ASP A 235 4.40 -11.07 13.33
C ASP A 235 4.08 -12.56 13.13
N ASN A 236 4.99 -13.34 12.53
CA ASN A 236 4.77 -14.74 12.18
C ASN A 236 5.95 -15.63 12.61
N ASP A 237 5.62 -16.81 13.14
CA ASP A 237 6.57 -17.91 13.30
C ASP A 237 6.53 -18.79 12.03
N LEU A 238 7.62 -18.75 11.26
CA LEU A 238 7.78 -19.55 10.03
C LEU A 238 8.52 -20.88 10.28
N GLY A 239 8.76 -21.24 11.54
CA GLY A 239 9.38 -22.51 11.92
C GLY A 239 10.91 -22.55 11.80
N PHE A 240 11.56 -21.39 11.70
CA PHE A 240 13.03 -21.29 11.74
C PHE A 240 13.57 -21.51 13.15
N ASP A 241 14.71 -22.18 13.25
CA ASP A 241 15.41 -22.30 14.53
C ASP A 241 16.13 -21.00 14.94
N ALA A 242 16.63 -20.95 16.19
CA ALA A 242 17.30 -19.77 16.71
C ALA A 242 18.56 -19.34 15.92
N THR A 243 19.29 -20.30 15.33
CA THR A 243 20.49 -20.03 14.52
C THR A 243 20.09 -19.45 13.17
N GLU A 244 19.04 -19.99 12.56
CA GLU A 244 18.49 -19.51 11.29
C GLU A 244 17.91 -18.09 11.44
N LEU A 245 17.16 -17.83 12.52
CA LEU A 245 16.67 -16.49 12.85
C LEU A 245 17.80 -15.48 13.04
N GLU A 246 18.90 -15.87 13.70
CA GLU A 246 20.08 -15.02 13.85
C GLU A 246 20.74 -14.70 12.50
N GLN A 247 20.81 -15.68 11.60
CA GLN A 247 21.32 -15.48 10.23
C GLN A 247 20.45 -14.50 9.46
N ILE A 248 19.13 -14.69 9.46
CA ILE A 248 18.18 -13.81 8.79
C ILE A 248 18.29 -12.39 9.34
N ALA A 249 18.36 -12.21 10.66
CA ALA A 249 18.50 -10.90 11.29
C ALA A 249 19.79 -10.18 10.87
N LYS A 250 20.88 -10.92 10.65
CA LYS A 250 22.15 -10.40 10.11
C LYS A 250 22.16 -10.19 8.61
N GLY A 251 21.08 -10.55 7.93
CA GLY A 251 20.91 -10.42 6.49
C GLY A 251 21.55 -11.55 5.66
N PHE A 252 21.73 -12.71 6.27
CA PHE A 252 22.18 -13.92 5.59
C PHE A 252 21.01 -14.85 5.25
N ILE A 253 21.21 -15.67 4.23
CA ILE A 253 20.32 -16.79 3.91
C ILE A 253 20.59 -17.90 4.95
N PRO A 254 19.55 -18.51 5.54
CA PRO A 254 19.70 -19.68 6.41
C PRO A 254 20.47 -20.82 5.75
N ARG A 255 21.31 -21.53 6.50
CA ARG A 255 22.28 -22.52 5.97
C ARG A 255 21.69 -23.68 5.16
N SER A 256 20.42 -24.03 5.36
CA SER A 256 19.77 -25.14 4.66
C SER A 256 18.86 -24.68 3.51
N TYR A 257 18.94 -23.40 3.15
CA TYR A 257 18.03 -22.76 2.20
C TYR A 257 18.77 -21.96 1.15
N LEU A 258 18.12 -21.81 -0.01
CA LEU A 258 18.56 -20.95 -1.10
C LEU A 258 17.39 -20.14 -1.63
N TRP A 259 17.71 -18.95 -2.15
CA TRP A 259 16.75 -18.19 -2.94
C TRP A 259 16.56 -18.84 -4.31
N HIS A 260 15.34 -19.29 -4.55
CA HIS A 260 14.85 -19.76 -5.84
C HIS A 260 14.16 -18.61 -6.58
N PHE A 261 14.61 -18.36 -7.81
CA PHE A 261 13.91 -17.48 -8.75
C PHE A 261 12.84 -18.30 -9.46
N ASP A 262 11.61 -18.21 -8.97
CA ASP A 262 10.51 -19.08 -9.33
C ASP A 262 9.93 -18.74 -10.71
N ALA A 263 10.07 -19.65 -11.66
CA ALA A 263 9.59 -19.46 -13.02
C ALA A 263 8.06 -19.38 -13.11
N ASN A 264 7.32 -19.90 -12.13
CA ASN A 264 5.87 -19.98 -12.19
C ASN A 264 5.20 -18.62 -12.07
N VAL A 265 5.86 -17.68 -11.40
CA VAL A 265 5.31 -16.36 -11.10
C VAL A 265 6.37 -15.30 -11.40
N LEU A 266 6.00 -14.30 -12.21
CA LEU A 266 6.90 -13.22 -12.60
C LEU A 266 7.44 -12.49 -11.35
N GLY A 267 8.77 -12.49 -11.19
CA GLY A 267 9.43 -11.81 -10.07
C GLY A 267 9.27 -12.49 -8.71
N ASN A 268 8.73 -13.71 -8.63
CA ASN A 268 8.64 -14.42 -7.36
C ASN A 268 9.99 -15.00 -6.94
N VAL A 269 10.44 -14.63 -5.75
CA VAL A 269 11.65 -15.19 -5.13
C VAL A 269 11.22 -15.99 -3.91
N ALA A 270 11.46 -17.30 -3.96
CA ALA A 270 11.04 -18.25 -2.95
C ALA A 270 12.25 -18.78 -2.16
N LEU A 271 12.11 -18.93 -0.84
CA LEU A 271 13.10 -19.57 0.02
C LEU A 271 12.83 -21.08 0.05
N VAL A 272 13.71 -21.84 -0.58
CA VAL A 272 13.55 -23.28 -0.80
C VAL A 272 14.71 -24.03 -0.15
N ARG A 273 14.46 -25.25 0.34
CA ARG A 273 15.52 -26.12 0.86
C ARG A 273 16.61 -26.34 -0.20
N GLU A 274 17.86 -26.17 0.21
CA GLU A 274 19.01 -26.30 -0.68
C GLU A 274 19.06 -27.67 -1.38
N GLU A 275 18.79 -28.75 -0.62
CA GLU A 275 18.82 -30.12 -1.13
C GLU A 275 17.85 -30.36 -2.29
N LEU A 276 16.64 -29.78 -2.21
CA LEU A 276 15.62 -29.89 -3.25
C LEU A 276 16.02 -29.04 -4.46
N LEU A 277 16.39 -27.78 -4.22
CA LEU A 277 16.67 -26.82 -5.28
C LEU A 277 17.89 -27.24 -6.14
N LEU A 278 18.90 -27.86 -5.51
CA LEU A 278 20.08 -28.37 -6.19
C LEU A 278 19.89 -29.79 -6.74
N GLY A 279 19.01 -30.59 -6.13
CA GLY A 279 18.77 -31.98 -6.51
C GLY A 279 17.87 -32.18 -7.73
N VAL A 280 16.98 -31.22 -8.03
CA VAL A 280 16.02 -31.32 -9.15
C VAL A 280 16.42 -30.40 -10.30
N LYS A 281 16.58 -30.95 -11.51
CA LYS A 281 16.84 -30.15 -12.71
C LYS A 281 15.56 -29.47 -13.19
N HIS A 282 15.62 -28.15 -13.42
CA HIS A 282 14.45 -27.38 -13.83
C HIS A 282 14.84 -26.11 -14.58
N THR A 283 13.88 -25.53 -15.28
CA THR A 283 14.01 -24.21 -15.90
C THR A 283 14.07 -23.12 -14.82
N LYS A 284 15.07 -22.24 -14.90
CA LYS A 284 15.27 -21.18 -13.90
C LYS A 284 14.44 -19.93 -14.24
N GLY A 285 13.72 -19.37 -13.27
CA GLY A 285 12.82 -18.23 -13.49
C GLY A 285 13.54 -16.94 -13.90
N TYR A 286 14.67 -16.60 -13.28
CA TYR A 286 15.36 -15.33 -13.56
C TYR A 286 15.66 -15.11 -15.05
N SER A 287 16.13 -16.15 -15.74
CA SER A 287 16.41 -16.08 -17.18
C SER A 287 15.14 -15.89 -18.00
N LEU A 288 14.04 -16.56 -17.64
CA LEU A 288 12.75 -16.41 -18.31
C LEU A 288 12.15 -15.02 -18.10
N TRP A 289 12.20 -14.49 -16.88
CA TRP A 289 11.72 -13.13 -16.59
C TRP A 289 12.48 -12.09 -17.39
N THR A 290 13.82 -12.22 -17.42
CA THR A 290 14.68 -11.30 -18.17
C THR A 290 14.37 -11.36 -19.66
N GLU A 291 14.22 -12.56 -20.23
CA GLU A 291 13.86 -12.73 -21.63
C GLU A 291 12.47 -12.14 -21.95
N PHE A 292 11.49 -12.40 -21.09
CA PHE A 292 10.14 -11.87 -21.24
C PHE A 292 10.14 -10.33 -21.26
N LEU A 293 10.78 -9.71 -20.28
CA LEU A 293 10.80 -8.24 -20.15
C LEU A 293 11.62 -7.57 -21.25
N GLN A 294 12.70 -8.19 -21.73
CA GLN A 294 13.47 -7.65 -22.85
C GLN A 294 12.70 -7.61 -24.17
N LYS A 295 11.74 -8.52 -24.39
CA LYS A 295 10.92 -8.54 -25.62
C LYS A 295 9.78 -7.52 -25.62
N GLN A 296 9.55 -6.86 -24.49
CA GLN A 296 8.45 -5.92 -24.26
C GLN A 296 8.90 -4.45 -24.27
N ASN A 297 10.22 -4.20 -24.29
CA ASN A 297 10.84 -2.87 -24.45
C ASN A 297 11.24 -2.64 -25.91
#